data_AF-A0AAN6BQL0-F1
#
_entry.id   AF-A0AAN6BQL0-F1
#
_cell.length_a   1.000
_cell.length_b   1.000
_cell.length_c   1.000
_cell.angle_alpha   90.00
_cell.angle_beta   90.00
_cell.angle_gamma   90.00
#
_symmetry.space_group_name_H-M   'P 1'
#
loop_
_entity.id
_entity.type
_entity.pdbx_description
1 polymer ?
#
loop_
_entity_poly.entity_id
_entity_poly.type
_entity_poly.pdbx_seq_one_letter_code
_entity_poly.pdbx_strand_id
1 'polypeptide(L)'
;MAAPKITLYFDVVSPFAHIAFHVLKHSPTFAKCDITYVPIFLGGLLKACENPPPIRIKNKAQWINQERLRWARYFSVPIVEQTPAGFPSLTVAPQRALCAISQKAPERFVPAVEALFQSYWVEANSQIGQPEGFGPVLEKVLGKEGAQQILNATSQDEVKSLLSDNTDRAFQTGAFGLPWFECTNSKGEKEGFWGIDHLGQVAEFLGLDRSLDNGFRAVL
;
A
#
# COMPACT_ATOMS: atom_id res chain seq x y z
N MET A 1 -9.98 -10.69 25.00
CA MET A 1 -9.90 -9.39 24.28
C MET A 1 -9.77 -9.69 22.80
N ALA A 2 -10.42 -8.91 21.93
CA ALA A 2 -10.30 -9.11 20.48
C ALA A 2 -8.89 -8.75 20.00
N ALA A 3 -8.41 -9.41 18.94
CA ALA A 3 -7.15 -9.04 18.31
C ALA A 3 -7.24 -7.60 17.76
N PRO A 4 -6.20 -6.76 17.96
CA PRO A 4 -6.17 -5.43 17.36
C PRO A 4 -6.22 -5.52 15.83
N LYS A 5 -6.87 -4.57 15.18
CA LYS A 5 -7.10 -4.58 13.73
C LYS A 5 -6.41 -3.42 13.04
N ILE A 6 -5.92 -3.66 11.82
CA ILE A 6 -5.34 -2.63 10.96
C ILE A 6 -5.91 -2.82 9.55
N THR A 7 -6.55 -1.78 9.00
CA THR A 7 -6.78 -1.66 7.57
C THR A 7 -5.71 -0.75 6.97
N LEU A 8 -4.82 -1.31 6.15
CA LEU A 8 -3.85 -0.54 5.37
C LEU A 8 -4.45 -0.21 3.99
N TYR A 9 -4.75 1.07 3.77
CA TYR A 9 -5.07 1.58 2.43
C TYR A 9 -3.78 1.87 1.68
N PHE A 10 -3.69 1.45 0.43
CA PHE A 10 -2.45 1.57 -0.35
C PHE A 10 -2.68 1.74 -1.86
N ASP A 11 -1.64 2.21 -2.53
CA ASP A 11 -1.51 2.26 -3.99
C ASP A 11 -0.08 1.83 -4.32
N VAL A 12 0.07 0.95 -5.32
CA VAL A 12 1.38 0.44 -5.74
C VAL A 12 2.35 1.55 -6.14
N VAL A 13 1.83 2.72 -6.55
CA VAL A 13 2.64 3.92 -6.85
C VAL A 13 3.26 4.59 -5.61
N SER A 14 2.89 4.21 -4.39
CA SER A 14 3.42 4.82 -3.18
C SER A 14 4.61 4.04 -2.63
N PRO A 15 5.83 4.63 -2.56
CA PRO A 15 6.99 3.96 -1.98
C PRO A 15 6.82 3.74 -0.48
N PHE A 16 6.12 4.65 0.21
CA PHE A 16 5.86 4.51 1.64
C PHE A 16 4.81 3.43 1.91
N ALA A 17 3.88 3.19 0.99
CA ALA A 17 2.93 2.09 1.14
C ALA A 17 3.59 0.73 0.91
N HIS A 18 4.59 0.63 0.02
CA HIS A 18 5.47 -0.55 -0.09
C HIS A 18 6.18 -0.84 1.23
N ILE A 19 6.80 0.19 1.83
CA ILE A 19 7.47 0.06 3.14
C ILE A 19 6.47 -0.37 4.23
N ALA A 20 5.30 0.26 4.31
CA ALA A 20 4.26 -0.11 5.27
C ALA A 20 3.81 -1.56 5.12
N PHE A 21 3.53 -1.99 3.88
CA PHE A 21 3.14 -3.36 3.59
C PHE A 21 4.21 -4.36 4.05
N HIS A 22 5.49 -4.08 3.73
CA HIS A 22 6.60 -4.92 4.14
C HIS A 22 6.72 -5.01 5.67
N VAL A 23 6.64 -3.88 6.37
CA VAL A 23 6.73 -3.84 7.83
C VAL A 23 5.57 -4.58 8.48
N LEU A 24 4.32 -4.33 8.05
CA LEU A 24 3.15 -5.02 8.59
C LEU A 24 3.20 -6.54 8.37
N LYS A 25 3.77 -6.99 7.24
CA LYS A 25 3.88 -8.41 6.90
C LYS A 25 4.97 -9.14 7.67
N HIS A 26 6.10 -8.50 7.93
CA HIS A 26 7.31 -9.17 8.44
C HIS A 26 7.67 -8.83 9.89
N SER A 27 7.18 -7.71 10.43
CA SER A 27 7.53 -7.30 11.79
C SER A 27 6.81 -8.17 12.82
N PRO A 28 7.54 -8.72 13.82
CA PRO A 28 6.92 -9.47 14.91
C PRO A 28 5.97 -8.62 15.76
N THR A 29 6.16 -7.30 15.78
CA THR A 29 5.30 -6.34 16.49
C THR A 29 3.84 -6.43 16.02
N PHE A 30 3.62 -6.60 14.71
CA PHE A 30 2.29 -6.63 14.10
C PHE A 30 1.74 -8.05 13.88
N ALA A 31 2.50 -9.09 14.21
CA ALA A 31 2.14 -10.48 13.90
C ALA A 31 0.83 -10.98 14.55
N LYS A 32 0.38 -10.31 15.62
CA LYS A 32 -0.89 -10.63 16.32
C LYS A 32 -2.06 -9.76 15.86
N CYS A 33 -1.83 -8.82 14.95
CA CYS A 33 -2.88 -7.96 14.40
C CYS A 33 -3.67 -8.69 13.31
N ASP A 34 -4.97 -8.44 13.26
CA ASP A 34 -5.81 -8.78 12.11
C ASP A 34 -5.68 -7.67 11.07
N ILE A 35 -4.93 -7.95 9.99
CA ILE A 35 -4.52 -6.95 9.00
C ILE A 35 -5.29 -7.16 7.70
N THR A 36 -6.02 -6.12 7.28
CA THR A 36 -6.68 -6.03 5.98
C THR A 36 -5.95 -5.04 5.09
N TYR A 37 -5.74 -5.41 3.83
CA TYR A 37 -5.08 -4.56 2.84
C TYR A 37 -6.09 -4.12 1.79
N VAL A 38 -6.24 -2.81 1.56
CA VAL A 38 -7.26 -2.24 0.68
C VAL A 38 -6.61 -1.40 -0.41
N PRO A 39 -6.70 -1.81 -1.70
CA PRO A 39 -6.18 -1.02 -2.80
C PRO A 39 -7.10 0.18 -3.06
N ILE A 40 -6.53 1.37 -3.17
CA ILE A 40 -7.22 2.62 -3.53
C ILE A 40 -6.54 3.32 -4.69
N PHE A 41 -7.19 4.30 -5.32
CA PHE A 41 -6.52 5.13 -6.31
C PHE A 41 -5.99 6.42 -5.68
N LEU A 42 -4.66 6.53 -5.50
CA LEU A 42 -4.05 7.69 -4.85
C LEU A 42 -4.35 9.01 -5.59
N GLY A 43 -4.35 8.99 -6.93
CA GLY A 43 -4.69 10.16 -7.72
C GLY A 43 -6.13 10.65 -7.48
N GLY A 44 -7.06 9.72 -7.23
CA GLY A 44 -8.44 10.03 -6.87
C GLY A 44 -8.54 10.64 -5.48
N LEU A 45 -7.86 10.04 -4.50
CA LEU A 45 -7.80 10.54 -3.12
C LEU A 45 -7.25 11.98 -3.07
N LEU A 46 -6.10 12.21 -3.70
CA LEU A 46 -5.46 13.54 -3.73
C LEU A 46 -6.36 14.59 -4.36
N LYS A 47 -7.12 14.23 -5.41
CA LYS A 47 -8.10 15.13 -6.03
C LYS A 47 -9.24 15.45 -5.07
N ALA A 48 -9.81 14.46 -4.38
CA ALA A 48 -10.90 14.64 -3.43
C ALA A 48 -10.51 15.53 -2.25
N CYS A 49 -9.25 15.44 -1.79
CA CYS A 49 -8.72 16.27 -0.71
C CYS A 49 -8.20 17.65 -1.16
N GLU A 50 -8.27 17.98 -2.46
CA GLU A 50 -7.59 19.16 -3.03
C GLU A 50 -6.09 19.23 -2.66
N ASN A 51 -5.45 18.06 -2.48
CA ASN A 51 -4.09 17.93 -1.99
C ASN A 51 -3.10 17.73 -3.17
N PRO A 52 -2.23 18.70 -3.49
CA PRO A 52 -1.29 18.53 -4.59
C PRO A 52 -0.24 17.45 -4.27
N PRO A 53 0.09 16.56 -5.23
CA PRO A 53 1.13 15.56 -5.04
C PRO A 53 2.47 16.20 -4.61
N PRO A 54 3.19 15.64 -3.62
CA PRO A 54 4.43 16.23 -3.10
C PRO A 54 5.52 16.38 -4.17
N ILE A 55 5.53 15.52 -5.19
CA ILE A 55 6.44 15.60 -6.33
C ILE A 55 6.24 16.85 -7.19
N ARG A 56 5.08 17.53 -7.12
CA ARG A 56 4.82 18.79 -7.82
C ARG A 56 5.35 20.00 -7.06
N ILE A 57 5.81 19.80 -5.82
CA ILE A 57 6.35 20.86 -4.98
C ILE A 57 7.89 20.77 -5.05
N LYS A 58 8.53 21.78 -5.66
CA LYS A 58 9.98 21.81 -5.99
C LYS A 58 10.88 21.22 -4.90
N ASN A 59 10.76 21.72 -3.66
CA ASN A 59 11.63 21.29 -2.56
C ASN A 59 11.23 19.92 -1.99
N LYS A 60 9.93 19.57 -2.02
CA LYS A 60 9.45 18.28 -1.52
C LYS A 60 9.81 17.14 -2.47
N ALA A 61 9.87 17.37 -3.78
CA ALA A 61 10.19 16.34 -4.77
C ALA A 61 11.56 15.68 -4.54
N GLN A 62 12.58 16.48 -4.25
CA GLN A 62 13.92 15.96 -3.93
C GLN A 62 13.95 15.34 -2.53
N TRP A 63 13.35 16.01 -1.55
CA TRP A 63 13.32 15.56 -0.16
C TRP A 63 12.63 14.21 -0.01
N ILE A 64 11.46 14.01 -0.63
CA ILE A 64 10.65 12.80 -0.48
C ILE A 64 11.34 11.56 -1.07
N ASN A 65 12.16 11.74 -2.11
CA ASN A 65 12.96 10.67 -2.68
C ASN A 65 14.07 10.23 -1.72
N GLN A 66 14.71 11.16 -1.01
CA GLN A 66 15.67 10.81 0.04
C GLN A 66 14.96 10.14 1.22
N GLU A 67 13.76 10.61 1.55
CA GLU A 67 13.00 10.14 2.70
C GLU A 67 12.58 8.68 2.56
N ARG A 68 12.08 8.26 1.39
CA ARG A 68 11.77 6.83 1.17
C ARG A 68 13.00 5.93 1.37
N LEU A 69 14.21 6.38 1.02
CA LEU A 69 15.44 5.60 1.19
C LEU A 69 15.86 5.52 2.66
N ARG A 70 15.66 6.60 3.43
CA ARG A 70 15.93 6.59 4.88
C ARG A 70 15.03 5.59 5.59
N TRP A 71 13.73 5.64 5.33
CA TRP A 71 12.76 4.71 5.94
C TRP A 71 12.97 3.28 5.48
N ALA A 72 13.23 3.05 4.20
CA ALA A 72 13.53 1.71 3.70
C ALA A 72 14.78 1.12 4.36
N ARG A 73 15.88 1.89 4.46
CA ARG A 73 17.10 1.46 5.17
C ARG A 73 16.80 1.15 6.63
N TYR A 74 16.01 2.01 7.26
CA TYR A 74 15.72 1.92 8.68
C TYR A 74 14.88 0.68 9.03
N PHE A 75 13.86 0.36 8.22
CA PHE A 75 13.06 -0.85 8.34
C PHE A 75 13.62 -2.06 7.57
N SER A 76 14.85 -1.96 7.04
CA SER A 76 15.48 -3.01 6.22
C SER A 76 14.64 -3.51 5.03
N VAL A 77 13.83 -2.61 4.44
CA VAL A 77 12.97 -2.90 3.29
C VAL A 77 13.76 -2.74 1.99
N PRO A 78 13.78 -3.74 1.10
CA PRO A 78 14.37 -3.59 -0.23
C PRO A 78 13.64 -2.51 -1.03
N ILE A 79 14.37 -1.55 -1.58
CA ILE A 79 13.86 -0.54 -2.51
C ILE A 79 14.99 -0.08 -3.43
N VAL A 80 14.69 0.19 -4.70
CA VAL A 80 15.66 0.73 -5.66
C VAL A 80 16.10 2.14 -5.27
N GLU A 81 17.37 2.48 -5.50
CA GLU A 81 17.91 3.80 -5.14
C GLU A 81 17.24 4.93 -5.91
N GLN A 82 16.91 4.72 -7.19
CA GLN A 82 16.19 5.67 -8.02
C GLN A 82 14.75 5.24 -8.21
N THR A 83 13.83 6.19 -8.30
CA THR A 83 12.44 5.88 -8.66
C THR A 83 12.37 5.24 -10.04
N PRO A 84 11.40 4.34 -10.30
CA PRO A 84 11.20 3.76 -11.63
C PRO A 84 11.13 4.84 -12.71
N ALA A 85 11.61 4.53 -13.91
CA ALA A 85 11.58 5.48 -15.02
C ALA A 85 10.13 5.91 -15.31
N GLY A 86 9.91 7.22 -15.49
CA GLY A 86 8.57 7.77 -15.70
C GLY A 86 7.72 7.88 -14.43
N PHE A 87 8.31 7.73 -13.23
CA PHE A 87 7.59 7.92 -11.97
C PHE A 87 6.96 9.33 -11.86
N PRO A 88 5.71 9.45 -11.39
CA PRO A 88 4.82 8.37 -10.95
C PRO A 88 4.06 7.72 -12.12
N SER A 89 3.93 6.39 -12.07
CA SER A 89 3.11 5.65 -13.04
C SER A 89 1.62 5.83 -12.76
N LEU A 90 0.78 5.82 -13.80
CA LEU A 90 -0.67 5.78 -13.64
C LEU A 90 -1.12 4.36 -13.25
N THR A 91 -1.57 4.16 -12.02
CA THR A 91 -1.80 2.83 -11.43
C THR A 91 -3.27 2.39 -11.37
N VAL A 92 -4.17 3.06 -12.10
CA VAL A 92 -5.60 2.68 -12.09
C VAL A 92 -5.80 1.21 -12.51
N ALA A 93 -5.13 0.75 -13.57
CA ALA A 93 -5.26 -0.61 -14.06
C ALA A 93 -4.75 -1.68 -13.06
N PRO A 94 -3.52 -1.60 -12.50
CA PRO A 94 -3.07 -2.56 -11.50
C PRO A 94 -3.88 -2.49 -10.19
N GLN A 95 -4.37 -1.31 -9.78
CA GLN A 95 -5.24 -1.20 -8.60
C GLN A 95 -6.60 -1.88 -8.82
N ARG A 96 -7.17 -1.79 -10.03
CA ARG A 96 -8.37 -2.56 -10.41
C ARG A 96 -8.09 -4.05 -10.47
N ALA A 97 -6.92 -4.47 -10.97
CA ALA A 97 -6.52 -5.87 -10.94
C ALA A 97 -6.49 -6.41 -9.50
N LEU A 98 -5.95 -5.65 -8.55
CA LEU A 98 -5.98 -6.00 -7.13
C LEU A 98 -7.42 -6.09 -6.58
N CYS A 99 -8.31 -5.15 -6.94
CA CYS A 99 -9.73 -5.25 -6.59
C CYS A 99 -10.40 -6.52 -7.15
N ALA A 100 -10.10 -6.89 -8.40
CA ALA A 100 -10.63 -8.12 -8.98
C ALA A 100 -10.08 -9.37 -8.28
N ILE A 101 -8.80 -9.36 -7.88
CA ILE A 101 -8.18 -10.47 -7.12
C ILE A 101 -8.82 -10.61 -5.75
N SER A 102 -9.12 -9.50 -5.05
CA SER A 102 -9.73 -9.57 -3.71
C SER A 102 -11.12 -10.21 -3.73
N GLN A 103 -11.87 -10.08 -4.84
CA GLN A 103 -13.17 -10.72 -5.02
C GLN A 103 -13.09 -12.16 -5.54
N LYS A 104 -12.19 -12.44 -6.49
CA LYS A 104 -12.17 -13.71 -7.24
C LYS A 104 -11.16 -14.74 -6.73
N ALA A 105 -10.07 -14.30 -6.11
CA ALA A 105 -8.99 -15.14 -5.60
C ALA A 105 -8.38 -14.52 -4.32
N PRO A 106 -9.18 -14.34 -3.24
CA PRO A 106 -8.75 -13.65 -2.03
C PRO A 106 -7.49 -14.27 -1.39
N GLU A 107 -7.31 -15.58 -1.50
CA GLU A 107 -6.11 -16.30 -1.01
C GLU A 107 -4.82 -15.93 -1.77
N ARG A 108 -4.95 -15.37 -2.98
CA ARG A 108 -3.84 -14.89 -3.81
C ARG A 108 -3.61 -13.39 -3.69
N PHE A 109 -4.46 -12.67 -2.96
CA PHE A 109 -4.41 -11.21 -2.86
C PHE A 109 -3.08 -10.70 -2.28
N VAL A 110 -2.71 -11.16 -1.08
CA VAL A 110 -1.47 -10.71 -0.43
C VAL A 110 -0.21 -11.05 -1.24
N PRO A 111 -0.06 -12.27 -1.81
CA PRO A 111 1.02 -12.58 -2.76
C PRO A 111 1.03 -11.68 -4.00
N ALA A 112 -0.13 -11.28 -4.54
CA ALA A 112 -0.21 -10.40 -5.69
C ALA A 112 0.23 -8.96 -5.35
N VAL A 113 -0.18 -8.44 -4.20
CA VAL A 113 0.26 -7.13 -3.69
C VAL A 113 1.79 -7.10 -3.55
N GLU A 114 2.35 -8.12 -2.91
CA GLU A 114 3.81 -8.27 -2.75
C GLU A 114 4.53 -8.31 -4.10
N ALA A 115 4.03 -9.11 -5.05
CA ALA A 115 4.65 -9.24 -6.37
C ALA A 115 4.63 -7.91 -7.16
N LEU A 116 3.53 -7.15 -7.09
CA LEU A 116 3.44 -5.84 -7.75
C LEU A 116 4.38 -4.81 -7.10
N PHE A 117 4.43 -4.77 -5.77
CA PHE A 117 5.37 -3.92 -5.05
C PHE A 117 6.83 -4.29 -5.32
N GLN A 118 7.17 -5.59 -5.31
CA GLN A 118 8.50 -6.09 -5.68
C GLN A 118 8.86 -5.65 -7.10
N SER A 119 7.97 -5.86 -8.07
CA SER A 119 8.22 -5.49 -9.47
C SER A 119 8.46 -3.98 -9.62
N TYR A 120 7.66 -3.15 -8.94
CA TYR A 120 7.78 -1.70 -9.08
C TYR A 120 8.94 -1.11 -8.29
N TRP A 121 9.04 -1.43 -7.00
CA TRP A 121 9.95 -0.77 -6.07
C TRP A 121 11.27 -1.49 -5.85
N VAL A 122 11.43 -2.73 -6.32
CA VAL A 122 12.68 -3.49 -6.18
C VAL A 122 13.29 -3.82 -7.54
N GLU A 123 12.47 -4.09 -8.55
CA GLU A 123 12.93 -4.40 -9.92
C GLU A 123 12.86 -3.18 -10.86
N ALA A 124 12.38 -2.02 -10.37
CA ALA A 124 12.23 -0.78 -11.13
C ALA A 124 11.39 -0.91 -12.42
N ASN A 125 10.36 -1.76 -12.43
CA ASN A 125 9.47 -1.95 -13.59
C ASN A 125 8.72 -0.66 -13.94
N SER A 126 9.19 0.07 -14.96
CA SER A 126 8.58 1.33 -15.41
C SER A 126 7.23 1.16 -16.10
N GLN A 127 6.84 -0.08 -16.45
CA GLN A 127 5.62 -0.39 -17.18
C GLN A 127 4.47 -0.86 -16.29
N ILE A 128 4.60 -0.82 -14.95
CA ILE A 128 3.60 -1.36 -14.01
C ILE A 128 2.18 -0.80 -14.20
N GLY A 129 2.04 0.40 -14.78
CA GLY A 129 0.74 1.02 -15.06
C GLY A 129 -0.01 0.41 -16.24
N GLN A 130 0.65 -0.41 -17.06
CA GLN A 130 0.12 -1.00 -18.28
C GLN A 130 -0.10 -2.51 -18.13
N PRO A 131 -1.12 -3.11 -18.76
CA PRO A 131 -1.37 -4.56 -18.74
C PRO A 131 -0.15 -5.41 -19.07
N GLU A 132 0.69 -4.96 -20.00
CA GLU A 132 1.90 -5.65 -20.42
C GLU A 132 2.99 -5.65 -19.33
N GLY A 133 2.97 -4.65 -18.44
CA GLY A 133 3.93 -4.54 -17.35
C GLY A 133 3.50 -5.26 -16.07
N PHE A 134 2.21 -5.23 -15.70
CA PHE A 134 1.72 -5.90 -14.49
C PHE A 134 1.14 -7.30 -14.75
N GLY A 135 0.69 -7.60 -15.96
CA GLY A 135 0.12 -8.90 -16.34
C GLY A 135 1.09 -10.07 -16.11
N PRO A 136 2.35 -10.01 -16.60
CA PRO A 136 3.34 -11.05 -16.37
C PRO A 136 3.69 -11.23 -14.88
N VAL A 137 3.58 -10.17 -14.07
CA VAL A 137 3.79 -10.23 -12.62
C VAL A 137 2.66 -11.04 -11.97
N LEU A 138 1.41 -10.75 -12.33
CA LEU A 138 0.25 -11.47 -11.84
C LEU A 138 0.20 -12.92 -12.32
N GLU A 139 0.66 -13.21 -13.53
CA GLU A 139 0.76 -14.57 -14.07
C GLU A 139 1.64 -15.47 -13.19
N LYS A 140 2.75 -14.95 -12.64
CA LYS A 140 3.60 -15.70 -11.70
C LYS A 140 2.87 -16.10 -10.41
N VAL A 141 1.85 -15.33 -10.02
CA VAL A 141 1.10 -15.54 -8.76
C VAL A 141 -0.16 -16.37 -8.97
N LEU A 142 -0.87 -16.13 -10.07
CA LEU A 142 -2.21 -16.66 -10.36
C LEU A 142 -2.19 -17.80 -11.39
N GLY A 143 -1.09 -18.00 -12.08
CA GLY A 143 -1.04 -18.76 -13.32
C GLY A 143 -1.64 -17.99 -14.51
N LYS A 144 -1.39 -18.49 -15.72
CA LYS A 144 -1.77 -17.84 -16.98
C LYS A 144 -3.28 -17.59 -17.09
N GLU A 145 -4.09 -18.60 -16.78
CA GLU A 145 -5.55 -18.48 -16.85
C GLU A 145 -6.09 -17.47 -15.84
N GLY A 146 -5.64 -17.56 -14.58
CA GLY A 146 -6.04 -16.63 -13.53
C GLY A 146 -5.67 -15.19 -13.85
N ALA A 147 -4.45 -14.94 -14.33
CA ALA A 147 -4.03 -13.61 -14.76
C ALA A 147 -4.87 -13.06 -15.91
N GLN A 148 -5.20 -13.89 -16.92
CA GLN A 148 -6.07 -13.46 -18.02
C GLN A 148 -7.49 -13.10 -17.53
N GLN A 149 -8.06 -13.90 -16.62
CA GLN A 149 -9.36 -13.61 -16.01
C GLN A 149 -9.35 -12.28 -15.26
N ILE A 150 -8.29 -12.01 -14.49
CA ILE A 150 -8.12 -10.74 -13.76
C ILE A 150 -7.94 -9.56 -14.71
N LEU A 151 -7.12 -9.69 -15.76
CA LEU A 151 -6.93 -8.64 -16.76
C LEU A 151 -8.26 -8.25 -17.43
N ASN A 152 -9.06 -9.24 -17.80
CA ASN A 152 -10.39 -9.02 -18.37
C ASN A 152 -11.35 -8.35 -17.37
N ALA A 153 -11.22 -8.66 -16.08
CA ALA A 153 -12.05 -8.07 -15.03
C ALA A 153 -11.75 -6.58 -14.75
N THR A 154 -10.55 -6.09 -15.06
CA THR A 154 -10.14 -4.70 -14.78
C THR A 154 -11.03 -3.62 -15.46
N SER A 155 -11.76 -3.99 -16.51
CA SER A 155 -12.67 -3.11 -17.24
C SER A 155 -14.14 -3.30 -16.86
N GLN A 156 -14.46 -4.26 -16.00
CA GLN A 156 -15.82 -4.52 -15.51
C GLN A 156 -16.26 -3.43 -14.52
N ASP A 157 -17.52 -3.03 -14.60
CA ASP A 157 -18.03 -1.91 -13.81
C ASP A 157 -18.01 -2.19 -12.31
N GLU A 158 -18.28 -3.43 -11.90
CA GLU A 158 -18.14 -3.85 -10.50
C GLU A 158 -16.73 -3.59 -9.93
N VAL A 159 -15.68 -3.90 -10.70
CA VAL A 159 -14.29 -3.68 -10.28
C VAL A 159 -13.91 -2.20 -10.29
N LYS A 160 -14.45 -1.42 -11.23
CA LYS A 160 -14.27 0.04 -11.24
C LYS A 160 -14.93 0.68 -10.01
N SER A 161 -16.16 0.28 -9.72
CA SER A 161 -16.91 0.75 -8.55
C SER A 161 -16.19 0.37 -7.27
N LEU A 162 -15.74 -0.89 -7.13
CA LEU A 162 -14.99 -1.32 -5.94
C LEU A 162 -13.74 -0.46 -5.67
N LEU A 163 -12.96 -0.12 -6.71
CA LEU A 163 -11.81 0.78 -6.53
C LEU A 163 -12.24 2.19 -6.12
N SER A 164 -13.35 2.70 -6.66
CA SER A 164 -13.91 4.00 -6.27
C SER A 164 -14.37 3.97 -4.82
N ASP A 165 -15.18 2.98 -4.45
CA ASP A 165 -15.74 2.80 -3.11
C ASP A 165 -14.64 2.64 -2.05
N ASN A 166 -13.57 1.89 -2.37
CA ASN A 166 -12.40 1.78 -1.49
C ASN A 166 -11.71 3.14 -1.29
N THR A 167 -11.60 3.94 -2.35
CA THR A 167 -10.99 5.28 -2.30
C THR A 167 -11.87 6.25 -1.50
N ASP A 168 -13.18 6.22 -1.73
CA ASP A 168 -14.16 7.04 -1.01
C ASP A 168 -14.23 6.68 0.47
N ARG A 169 -14.15 5.38 0.80
CA ARG A 169 -14.03 4.91 2.17
C ARG A 169 -12.77 5.45 2.84
N ALA A 170 -11.61 5.36 2.19
CA ALA A 170 -10.37 5.91 2.74
C ALA A 170 -10.52 7.41 3.02
N PHE A 171 -11.07 8.17 2.07
CA PHE A 171 -11.38 9.59 2.24
C PHE A 171 -12.31 9.85 3.43
N GLN A 172 -13.40 9.10 3.58
CA GLN A 172 -14.34 9.21 4.70
C GLN A 172 -13.70 8.91 6.06
N THR A 173 -12.68 8.05 6.11
CA THR A 173 -11.89 7.81 7.33
C THR A 173 -10.88 8.92 7.64
N GLY A 174 -10.77 9.93 6.78
CA GLY A 174 -9.85 11.06 6.95
C GLY A 174 -8.56 10.97 6.15
N ALA A 175 -8.40 9.98 5.27
CA ALA A 175 -7.19 9.83 4.48
C ALA A 175 -7.00 11.03 3.53
N PHE A 176 -5.78 11.54 3.47
CA PHE A 176 -5.37 12.62 2.55
C PHE A 176 -4.08 12.29 1.78
N GLY A 177 -3.55 11.09 1.99
CA GLY A 177 -2.34 10.57 1.39
C GLY A 177 -2.14 9.12 1.79
N LEU A 178 -1.06 8.51 1.33
CA LEU A 178 -0.76 7.09 1.58
C LEU A 178 0.66 6.88 2.11
N PRO A 179 0.90 5.81 2.90
CA PRO A 179 -0.10 4.85 3.41
C PRO A 179 -1.03 5.49 4.44
N TRP A 180 -2.25 4.96 4.54
CA TRP A 180 -3.21 5.31 5.57
C TRP A 180 -3.60 4.06 6.34
N PHE A 181 -3.54 4.14 7.67
CA PHE A 181 -3.87 3.06 8.59
C PHE A 181 -5.17 3.41 9.31
N GLU A 182 -6.22 2.62 9.13
CA GLU A 182 -7.41 2.66 9.99
C GLU A 182 -7.27 1.54 11.03
N CYS A 183 -7.11 1.93 12.28
CA CYS A 183 -6.77 1.03 13.38
C CYS A 183 -7.96 0.84 14.32
N THR A 184 -8.12 -0.36 14.87
CA THR A 184 -9.05 -0.63 15.98
C THR A 184 -8.33 -1.37 17.09
N ASN A 185 -8.26 -0.80 18.28
CA ASN A 185 -7.57 -1.42 19.41
C ASN A 185 -8.43 -2.51 20.09
N SER A 186 -7.87 -3.18 21.10
CA SER A 186 -8.54 -4.28 21.81
C SER A 186 -9.77 -3.86 22.61
N LYS A 187 -9.97 -2.55 22.85
CA LYS A 187 -11.15 -1.96 23.49
C LYS A 187 -12.25 -1.57 22.49
N GLY A 188 -11.98 -1.68 21.18
CA GLY A 188 -12.91 -1.29 20.12
C GLY A 188 -12.84 0.20 19.74
N GLU A 189 -11.88 0.95 20.27
CA GLU A 189 -11.64 2.34 19.88
C GLU A 189 -10.99 2.37 18.50
N LYS A 190 -11.32 3.37 17.68
CA LYS A 190 -10.83 3.52 16.31
C LYS A 190 -10.03 4.80 16.14
N GLU A 191 -8.94 4.73 15.40
CA GLU A 191 -8.10 5.88 15.06
C GLU A 191 -7.42 5.71 13.70
N GLY A 192 -7.18 6.82 13.01
CA GLY A 192 -6.54 6.88 11.71
C GLY A 192 -5.13 7.45 11.79
N PHE A 193 -4.16 6.83 11.13
CA PHE A 193 -2.77 7.29 11.08
C PHE A 193 -2.28 7.39 9.63
N TRP A 194 -1.50 8.41 9.34
CA TRP A 194 -0.93 8.63 8.00
C TRP A 194 0.59 8.52 8.01
N GLY A 195 1.15 7.79 7.05
CA GLY A 195 2.60 7.73 6.87
C GLY A 195 3.29 6.66 7.72
N ILE A 196 4.43 6.18 7.22
CA ILE A 196 5.23 5.13 7.88
C ILE A 196 5.92 5.62 9.17
N ASP A 197 6.05 6.94 9.32
CA ASP A 197 6.62 7.63 10.47
C ASP A 197 5.70 7.57 11.69
N HIS A 198 4.42 7.25 11.48
CA HIS A 198 3.44 7.07 12.54
C HIS A 198 3.29 5.62 13.01
N LEU A 199 4.08 4.68 12.50
CA LEU A 199 4.01 3.27 12.93
C LEU A 199 4.25 3.11 14.45
N GLY A 200 5.06 3.96 15.06
CA GLY A 200 5.26 4.00 16.52
C GLY A 200 3.97 4.34 17.29
N GLN A 201 3.19 5.30 16.78
CA GLN A 201 1.88 5.68 17.33
C GLN A 201 0.83 4.60 17.06
N VAL A 202 0.84 3.97 15.88
CA VAL A 202 -0.02 2.81 15.57
C VAL A 202 0.21 1.69 16.57
N ALA A 203 1.47 1.33 16.82
CA ALA A 203 1.80 0.28 17.79
C ALA A 203 1.37 0.64 19.22
N GLU A 204 1.55 1.89 19.63
CA GLU A 204 1.14 2.38 20.94
C GLU A 204 -0.38 2.37 21.11
N PHE A 205 -1.14 2.90 20.15
CA PHE A 205 -2.60 2.91 20.14
C PHE A 205 -3.19 1.49 20.21
N LEU A 206 -2.57 0.54 19.49
CA LEU A 206 -2.97 -0.87 19.48
C LEU A 206 -2.48 -1.65 20.71
N GLY A 207 -1.65 -1.06 21.57
CA GLY A 207 -1.09 -1.69 22.76
C GLY A 207 -0.09 -2.81 22.43
N LEU A 208 0.70 -2.66 21.36
CA LEU A 208 1.68 -3.64 20.89
C LEU A 208 3.05 -3.44 21.55
N ASP A 209 3.78 -4.54 21.71
CA ASP A 209 5.15 -4.51 22.24
C ASP A 209 6.14 -4.10 21.14
N ARG A 210 6.61 -2.85 21.21
CA ARG A 210 7.56 -2.26 20.27
C ARG A 210 9.00 -2.76 20.45
N SER A 211 9.32 -3.40 21.58
CA SER A 211 10.69 -3.88 21.86
C SER A 211 11.10 -5.07 20.99
N LEU A 212 10.13 -5.68 20.32
CA LEU A 212 10.31 -6.84 19.45
C LEU A 212 10.98 -6.51 18.11
N ASP A 213 11.11 -5.23 17.75
CA ASP A 213 11.62 -4.80 16.46
C ASP A 213 12.54 -3.58 16.58
N ASN A 214 13.79 -3.74 16.14
CA ASN A 214 14.79 -2.66 16.17
C ASN A 214 14.39 -1.46 15.31
N GLY A 215 13.54 -1.67 14.30
CA GLY A 215 12.94 -0.63 13.47
C GLY A 215 12.03 0.31 14.25
N PHE A 216 11.70 0.06 15.52
CA PHE A 216 10.90 1.02 16.30
C PHE A 216 11.71 2.10 17.02
N ARG A 217 13.04 1.97 17.15
CA ARG A 217 13.90 2.92 17.89
C ARG A 217 13.87 4.39 17.44
N ALA A 218 13.47 4.70 16.21
CA ALA A 218 13.38 6.05 15.63
C ALA A 218 11.94 6.59 15.60
N VAL A 219 10.97 5.79 16.05
CA VAL A 219 9.56 6.19 16.25
C VAL A 219 9.17 6.09 17.74
N LEU A 220 10.18 5.98 18.62
CA LEU A 220 10.12 6.19 20.07
C LEU A 220 10.45 7.65 20.40
#